data_AF-A0A536G1T9-F1
#
_entry.id   AF-A0A536G1T9-F1
#
_cell.length_a   1.000
_cell.length_b   1.000
_cell.length_c   1.000
_cell.angle_alpha   90.00
_cell.angle_beta   90.00
_cell.angle_gamma   90.00
#
_symmetry.space_group_name_H-M   'P 1'
#
loop_
_entity.id
_entity.type
_entity.pdbx_description
1 polymer ?
#
loop_
_entity_poly.entity_id
_entity_poly.type
_entity_poly.pdbx_seq_one_letter_code
_entity_poly.pdbx_strand_id
1 'polypeptide(L)' 'MLLFRSEGHVDRWLAGRERGAVIPITKLAELAAAWWHDRLSADWQPHTREQNQAILDDLGLTGPFWRLG' A
#
# COMPACT_ATOMS: atom_id res chain seq x y z
N MET A 1 3.58 -8.40 -1.61
CA MET A 1 2.21 -8.22 -2.14
C MET A 1 1.88 -9.37 -3.08
N LEU A 2 0.64 -9.85 -3.05
CA LEU A 2 0.14 -10.89 -3.95
C LEU A 2 -1.03 -10.31 -4.78
N LEU A 3 -1.16 -10.74 -6.03
CA LEU A 3 -2.26 -10.35 -6.91
C LEU A 3 -3.28 -11.48 -7.00
N PHE A 4 -4.56 -11.13 -6.88
CA PHE A 4 -5.66 -12.06 -6.99
C PHE A 4 -6.70 -11.54 -7.98
N ARG A 5 -7.34 -12.45 -8.71
CA ARG A 5 -8.43 -12.11 -9.63
C ARG A 5 -9.66 -11.52 -8.92
N SER A 6 -9.90 -11.93 -7.67
CA SER A 6 -11.03 -11.46 -6.86
C SER A 6 -10.83 -11.78 -5.38
N GLU A 7 -11.61 -11.14 -4.51
CA GLU A 7 -11.58 -11.40 -3.06
C GLU A 7 -11.94 -12.84 -2.68
N GLY A 8 -12.83 -13.50 -3.43
CA GLY A 8 -13.10 -14.93 -3.20
C GLY A 8 -11.88 -15.84 -3.41
N HIS A 9 -10.90 -15.42 -4.21
CA HIS A 9 -9.61 -16.12 -4.29
C HIS A 9 -8.72 -15.83 -3.08
N VAL A 10 -8.81 -14.62 -2.51
CA VAL A 10 -8.12 -14.27 -1.26
C VAL A 10 -8.64 -15.15 -0.14
N ASP A 11 -9.96 -15.29 0.02
CA ASP A 11 -10.56 -16.11 1.09
C ASP A 11 -10.15 -17.58 1.00
N ARG A 12 -10.21 -18.16 -0.21
CA ARG A 12 -9.75 -19.53 -0.44
C ARG A 12 -8.27 -19.70 -0.15
N TRP A 13 -7.45 -18.74 -0.56
CA TRP A 13 -6.01 -18.76 -0.30
C TRP A 13 -5.70 -18.61 1.18
N LEU A 14 -6.42 -17.75 1.91
CA LEU A 14 -6.22 -17.56 3.36
C LEU A 14 -6.52 -18.82 4.15
N ALA A 15 -7.54 -19.60 3.76
CA ALA A 15 -7.88 -20.87 4.38
C ALA A 15 -7.99 -20.78 5.92
N GLY A 16 -8.63 -19.73 6.43
CA GLY A 16 -8.82 -19.48 7.86
C GLY A 16 -7.71 -18.70 8.56
N ARG A 17 -6.62 -18.35 7.87
CA ARG A 17 -5.59 -17.42 8.37
C ARG A 17 -6.13 -15.99 8.44
N GLU A 18 -5.53 -15.19 9.33
CA GLU A 18 -5.88 -13.79 9.49
C GLU A 18 -5.70 -13.01 8.17
N ARG A 19 -6.71 -12.20 7.83
CA ARG A 19 -6.74 -11.38 6.62
C ARG A 19 -5.95 -10.09 6.87
N GLY A 20 -4.97 -9.80 6.01
CA GLY A 20 -4.31 -8.50 5.94
C GLY A 20 -5.15 -7.44 5.20
N ALA A 21 -4.51 -6.40 4.65
CA ALA A 21 -5.23 -5.45 3.79
C ALA A 21 -5.43 -6.00 2.36
N VAL A 22 -6.62 -5.74 1.81
CA VAL A 22 -6.95 -5.97 0.40
C VAL A 22 -7.33 -4.62 -0.21
N ILE A 23 -6.69 -4.26 -1.33
CA ILE A 23 -6.99 -3.04 -2.07
C ILE A 23 -7.13 -3.37 -3.56
N PRO A 24 -7.91 -2.59 -4.33
CA PRO A 24 -7.92 -2.69 -5.79
C PRO A 24 -6.53 -2.46 -6.39
N ILE A 25 -6.24 -3.10 -7.53
CA ILE A 25 -4.95 -2.92 -8.22
C ILE A 25 -4.72 -1.47 -8.67
N THR A 26 -5.79 -0.72 -8.93
CA THR A 26 -5.72 0.71 -9.25
C THR A 26 -5.24 1.53 -8.05
N LYS A 27 -5.75 1.25 -6.85
CA LYS A 27 -5.29 1.89 -5.62
C LYS A 27 -3.83 1.57 -5.31
N LEU A 28 -3.39 0.34 -5.63
CA LEU A 28 -1.99 -0.02 -5.54
C LEU A 28 -1.12 0.79 -6.53
N ALA A 29 -1.59 1.02 -7.76
CA ALA A 29 -0.88 1.83 -8.73
C ALA A 29 -0.79 3.31 -8.29
N GLU A 30 -1.84 3.85 -7.68
CA GLU A 30 -1.81 5.18 -7.05
C GLU A 30 -0.77 5.24 -5.92
N LEU A 31 -0.75 4.23 -5.05
CA LEU A 31 0.26 4.10 -4.00
C LEU A 31 1.67 4.08 -4.59
N ALA A 32 1.89 3.27 -5.63
CA ALA A 32 3.18 3.17 -6.29
C ALA A 32 3.63 4.52 -6.88
N ALA A 33 2.73 5.20 -7.59
CA ALA A 33 3.02 6.50 -8.17
C ALA A 33 3.40 7.50 -7.09
N ALA A 34 2.63 7.60 -6.00
CA ALA A 34 2.92 8.53 -4.90
C ALA A 34 4.23 8.19 -4.17
N TRP A 35 4.47 6.91 -3.89
CA TRP A 35 5.64 6.45 -3.13
C TRP A 35 6.97 6.67 -3.86
N TRP A 36 6.95 6.61 -5.19
CA TRP A 36 8.16 6.65 -6.02
C TRP A 36 8.22 7.85 -6.98
N HIS A 37 7.32 8.83 -6.85
CA HIS A 37 7.21 9.95 -7.81
C HIS A 37 8.52 10.74 -7.99
N ASP A 38 9.31 10.88 -6.93
CA ASP A 38 10.55 11.66 -6.89
C ASP A 38 11.82 10.79 -6.97
N ARG A 39 11.67 9.46 -7.10
CA ARG A 39 12.77 8.51 -6.93
C ARG A 39 13.94 8.70 -7.90
N LEU A 40 13.67 9.32 -9.05
CA LEU A 40 14.64 9.60 -10.10
C LEU A 40 15.18 11.03 -10.06
N SER A 41 14.78 11.84 -9.07
CA SER A 41 15.30 13.19 -8.91
C SER A 41 16.78 13.17 -8.50
N ALA A 42 17.57 14.11 -9.01
CA ALA A 42 19.01 14.20 -8.73
C ALA A 42 19.31 14.54 -7.26
N ASP A 43 18.36 15.19 -6.58
CA ASP A 43 18.39 15.56 -5.17
C ASP A 43 17.61 14.59 -4.28
N TRP A 44 17.19 13.44 -4.82
CA TRP A 44 16.36 12.49 -4.08
C TRP A 44 16.97 12.13 -2.73
N GLN A 45 16.12 12.16 -1.71
CA GLN A 45 16.39 11.61 -0.39
C GLN A 45 15.29 10.61 -0.04
N PRO A 46 15.59 9.55 0.72
CA PRO A 46 14.54 8.68 1.25
C PRO A 46 13.49 9.47 2.03
N HIS A 47 12.21 9.21 1.76
CA HIS A 47 11.13 9.80 2.55
C HIS A 47 11.26 9.41 4.02
N THR A 48 11.02 10.37 4.91
CA THR A 48 10.88 10.09 6.34
C THR A 48 9.64 9.25 6.60
N ARG A 49 9.54 8.68 7.80
CA ARG A 49 8.35 7.93 8.21
C ARG A 49 7.10 8.79 8.13
N GLU A 50 7.18 10.05 8.56
CA GLU A 50 6.08 11.00 8.58
C GLU A 50 5.60 11.32 7.15
N GLN A 51 6.54 11.49 6.22
CA GLN A 51 6.24 11.68 4.80
C GLN A 51 5.56 10.45 4.19
N ASN A 52 6.06 9.24 4.48
CA ASN A 52 5.45 8.00 4.03
C ASN A 52 4.05 7.78 4.64
N GLN A 53 3.85 8.14 5.91
CA GLN A 53 2.53 8.06 6.55
C GLN A 53 1.56 9.04 5.90
N ALA A 54 1.99 10.26 5.58
CA ALA A 54 1.17 11.24 4.86
C ALA A 54 0.72 10.71 3.48
N ILE A 55 1.61 10.04 2.74
CA ILE A 55 1.24 9.39 1.47
C ILE A 55 0.13 8.35 1.66
N LEU A 56 0.20 7.52 2.71
CA LEU A 56 -0.85 6.54 3.01
C LEU A 56 -2.18 7.23 3.37
N ASP A 57 -2.12 8.24 4.23
CA ASP A 57 -3.30 8.98 4.70
C ASP A 57 -4.00 9.70 3.53
N ASP A 58 -3.23 10.38 2.67
CA ASP A 58 -3.74 11.10 1.48
C ASP A 58 -4.41 10.16 0.46
N LEU A 59 -3.96 8.91 0.38
CA LEU A 59 -4.56 7.89 -0.50
C LEU A 59 -5.77 7.19 0.12
N GLY A 60 -6.12 7.53 1.37
CA GLY A 60 -7.17 6.89 2.15
C GLY A 60 -6.80 5.50 2.67
N LEU A 61 -5.52 5.14 2.63
CA LEU A 61 -4.99 3.88 3.16
C LEU A 61 -4.81 4.02 4.68
N THR A 62 -5.92 3.91 5.39
CA THR A 62 -6.00 4.15 6.83
C THR A 62 -6.31 2.86 7.61
N GLY A 63 -6.02 2.86 8.91
CA GLY A 63 -6.25 1.72 9.81
C GLY A 63 -4.97 1.07 10.32
N PRO A 64 -5.06 0.08 11.22
CA PRO A 64 -3.89 -0.49 11.91
C PRO A 64 -2.84 -1.07 10.97
N PHE A 65 -3.25 -1.68 9.85
CA PHE A 65 -2.33 -2.24 8.85
C PHE A 65 -1.45 -1.16 8.20
N TRP A 66 -1.96 0.06 8.07
CA TRP A 66 -1.31 1.17 7.35
C TRP A 66 -0.63 2.18 8.28
N ARG A 67 -0.58 1.90 9.59
CA ARG A 67 0.18 2.72 10.54
C ARG A 67 1.65 2.30 10.50
N LEU A 68 2.52 3.23 10.11
CA LEU A 68 3.97 3.04 10.15
C LEU A 68 4.48 3.26 11.58
N GLY A 69 5.17 2.26 12.14
CA GLY A 69 5.80 2.29 13.47
C GLY A 69 7.24 2.78 13.44
#